data_AF-A0A956FFD4-F1
#
_entry.id   AF-A0A956FFD4-F1
#
_cell.length_a   1.000
_cell.length_b   1.000
_cell.length_c   1.000
_cell.angle_alpha   90.00
_cell.angle_beta   90.00
_cell.angle_gamma   90.00
#
_symmetry.space_group_name_H-M   'P 1'
#
loop_
_entity.id
_entity.type
_entity.pdbx_description
1 polymer ?
#
loop_
_entity_poly.entity_id
_entity_poly.type
_entity_poly.pdbx_seq_one_letter_code
_entity_poly.pdbx_strand_id
1 'polypeptide(L)'
;MPRWIERRGFTLRLADREEAELRHQVVRLSLVERRGLTGAWFNVREARAEPAEAGPREDPAAPERLLAGGRALSWRWLRRVEAERLLDQRLRTLQALGYGMVDATMSGRGRWDWLYELVRRGLRPGPSDEAPELPPGQALRDALQRLGLSASAVTEGVATVLGVSAQQLREPDAPTVARVDPEQLGVLLPFLVEHEDPEIRRIGERWIDCPGAAFQLPPAAVERWLAEAGRMGDLLAPRVRDQGLALLGPDALLRLSRSSSRPPVRRAAAQWLARLT
;
A
#
# COMPACT_ATOMS: atom_id res chain seq x y z
N MET A 1 -7.34 -0.18 -22.83
CA MET A 1 -5.91 -0.54 -22.74
C MET A 1 -5.63 -1.15 -21.37
N PRO A 2 -4.89 -2.26 -21.25
CA PRO A 2 -4.54 -2.82 -19.94
C PRO A 2 -3.74 -1.78 -19.16
N ARG A 3 -4.32 -1.30 -18.04
CA ARG A 3 -3.70 -0.30 -17.17
C ARG A 3 -2.68 -1.00 -16.27
N TRP A 4 -1.48 -0.46 -16.26
CA TRP A 4 -0.37 -0.92 -15.44
C TRP A 4 -0.43 -0.27 -14.08
N ILE A 5 -0.24 -1.04 -13.02
CA ILE A 5 -0.18 -0.55 -11.64
C ILE A 5 1.29 -0.54 -11.25
N GLU A 6 1.86 0.63 -10.97
CA GLU A 6 3.21 0.70 -10.39
C GLU A 6 3.16 0.20 -8.95
N ARG A 7 4.00 -0.79 -8.62
CA ARG A 7 4.13 -1.40 -7.29
C ARG A 7 5.29 -0.84 -6.50
N ARG A 8 6.36 -0.43 -7.18
CA ARG A 8 7.59 0.10 -6.57
C ARG A 8 8.29 0.97 -7.59
N GLY A 9 8.79 2.14 -7.19
CA GLY A 9 9.46 3.08 -8.06
C GLY A 9 10.74 3.62 -7.43
N PHE A 10 11.80 3.77 -8.23
CA PHE A 10 13.06 4.39 -7.85
C PHE A 10 13.45 5.43 -8.87
N THR A 11 13.84 6.61 -8.41
CA THR A 11 14.45 7.62 -9.26
C THR A 11 15.94 7.68 -8.92
N LEU A 12 16.77 7.56 -9.94
CA LEU A 12 18.22 7.59 -9.82
C LEU A 12 18.76 8.73 -10.67
N ARG A 13 19.82 9.38 -10.18
CA ARG A 13 20.51 10.46 -10.87
C ARG A 13 22.00 10.18 -10.87
N LEU A 14 22.64 10.47 -11.99
CA LEU A 14 24.09 10.38 -12.08
C LEU A 14 24.71 11.47 -11.18
N ALA A 15 25.53 11.07 -10.21
CA ALA A 15 26.22 12.02 -9.32
C ALA A 15 27.41 12.66 -10.06
N ASP A 16 27.52 14.00 -9.95
CA ASP A 16 28.60 14.86 -10.42
C ASP A 16 29.73 14.18 -11.20
N ARG A 17 29.51 14.04 -12.51
CA ARG A 17 30.61 14.07 -13.47
C ARG A 17 30.48 15.39 -14.21
N GLU A 18 31.59 16.13 -14.25
CA GLU A 18 31.71 17.44 -14.90
C GLU A 18 30.86 17.52 -16.17
N GLU A 19 30.17 18.66 -16.30
CA GLU A 19 29.03 19.03 -17.17
C GLU A 19 29.04 18.68 -18.67
N ALA A 20 29.91 17.81 -19.16
CA ALA A 20 30.03 17.48 -20.57
C ALA A 20 29.63 16.01 -20.86
N GLU A 21 28.50 15.86 -21.58
CA GLU A 21 28.22 14.79 -22.58
C GLU A 21 27.26 13.62 -22.28
N LEU A 22 26.69 13.41 -21.10
CA LEU A 22 25.83 12.22 -20.90
C LEU A 22 24.32 12.53 -20.97
N ARG A 23 23.73 12.24 -22.14
CA ARG A 23 22.27 12.04 -22.31
C ARG A 23 21.78 11.06 -21.23
N HIS A 24 20.64 11.37 -20.60
CA HIS A 24 19.99 10.61 -19.51
C HIS A 24 20.58 10.77 -18.10
N GLN A 25 20.59 11.99 -17.57
CA GLN A 25 21.01 12.23 -16.18
C GLN A 25 20.04 11.66 -15.13
N VAL A 26 18.78 11.41 -15.49
CA VAL A 26 17.75 10.87 -14.57
C VAL A 26 17.15 9.58 -15.13
N VAL A 27 17.05 8.56 -14.28
CA VAL A 27 16.46 7.25 -14.59
C VAL A 27 15.38 6.93 -13.57
N ARG A 28 14.19 6.53 -14.02
CA ARG A 28 13.14 5.94 -13.17
C ARG A 28 13.01 4.45 -13.45
N LEU A 29 13.18 3.64 -12.41
CA LEU A 29 12.89 2.21 -12.42
C LEU A 29 11.58 1.93 -11.69
N SER A 30 10.62 1.34 -12.38
CA SER A 30 9.30 1.04 -11.83
C SER A 30 8.97 -0.44 -11.97
N LEU A 31 8.76 -1.14 -10.86
CA LEU A 31 8.10 -2.44 -10.84
C LEU A 31 6.63 -2.21 -11.16
N VAL A 32 6.15 -2.83 -12.24
CA VAL A 32 4.76 -2.70 -12.68
C VAL A 32 4.07 -4.05 -12.64
N GLU A 33 2.81 -4.03 -12.23
CA GLU A 33 1.91 -5.16 -12.25
C GLU A 33 0.80 -4.94 -13.28
N ARG A 34 0.47 -6.03 -13.96
CA ARG A 34 -0.75 -6.16 -14.74
C ARG A 34 -1.57 -7.31 -14.17
N ARG A 35 -2.77 -7.02 -13.68
CA ARG A 35 -3.74 -8.03 -13.24
C ARG A 35 -4.48 -8.59 -14.44
N GLY A 36 -4.49 -9.93 -14.56
CA GLY A 36 -5.25 -10.67 -15.55
C GLY A 36 -6.18 -11.69 -14.90
N LEU A 37 -6.97 -12.39 -15.71
CA LEU A 37 -7.95 -13.39 -15.25
C LEU A 37 -7.30 -14.58 -14.51
N THR A 38 -6.05 -14.91 -14.85
CA THR A 38 -5.31 -16.07 -14.33
C THR A 38 -4.25 -15.69 -13.29
N GLY A 39 -4.23 -14.43 -12.83
CA GLY A 39 -3.28 -13.94 -11.83
C GLY A 39 -2.59 -12.62 -12.22
N ALA A 40 -1.58 -12.25 -11.43
CA ALA A 40 -0.80 -11.03 -11.62
C ALA A 40 0.50 -11.31 -12.40
N TRP A 41 0.79 -10.43 -13.35
CA TRP A 41 1.99 -10.46 -14.18
C TRP A 41 2.84 -9.23 -13.92
N PHE A 42 4.16 -9.41 -13.82
CA PHE A 42 5.07 -8.34 -13.41
C PHE A 42 6.09 -8.02 -14.49
N ASN A 43 6.57 -6.78 -14.49
CA ASN A 43 7.72 -6.34 -15.29
C ASN A 43 8.41 -5.17 -14.57
N VAL A 44 9.60 -4.81 -15.02
CA VAL A 44 10.31 -3.60 -14.59
C VAL A 44 10.38 -2.65 -15.77
N ARG A 45 9.94 -1.41 -15.59
CA ARG A 45 10.04 -0.34 -16.59
C ARG A 45 11.17 0.59 -16.24
N GLU A 46 11.96 0.97 -17.23
CA GLU A 46 13.00 1.97 -17.13
C GLU A 46 12.64 3.16 -18.02
N ALA A 47 12.44 4.32 -17.41
CA ALA A 47 12.30 5.60 -18.12
C ALA A 47 13.59 6.41 -17.91
N ARG A 48 14.02 7.13 -18.95
CA ARG A 48 15.22 7.97 -18.92
C ARG A 48 14.84 9.36 -19.42
N ALA A 49 15.33 10.42 -18.78
CA ALA A 49 15.07 11.80 -19.16
C ALA A 49 16.34 12.66 -19.10
N GLU A 50 16.37 13.70 -19.93
CA GLU A 50 17.38 14.77 -19.86
C GLU A 50 16.92 15.91 -18.93
N PRO A 51 17.83 16.64 -18.25
CA PRO A 51 17.45 17.70 -17.30
C PRO A 51 16.65 18.83 -17.94
N ALA A 52 16.89 19.13 -19.22
CA ALA A 52 16.21 20.19 -19.94
C ALA A 52 14.74 19.85 -20.29
N GLU A 53 14.42 18.56 -20.39
CA GLU A 53 13.03 18.11 -20.59
C GLU A 53 12.22 18.18 -19.30
N ALA A 54 12.88 18.23 -18.12
CA ALA A 54 12.22 18.26 -16.81
C ALA A 54 11.55 19.61 -16.45
N GLY A 55 11.58 20.59 -17.35
CA GLY A 55 10.93 21.90 -17.18
C GLY A 55 11.59 22.79 -16.12
N PRO A 56 11.24 24.09 -16.07
CA PRO A 56 11.73 24.98 -15.02
C PRO A 56 11.27 24.48 -13.64
N ARG A 57 12.14 24.72 -12.65
CA ARG A 57 12.16 24.24 -11.25
C ARG A 57 10.89 24.44 -10.41
N GLU A 58 9.78 24.91 -10.98
CA GLU A 58 8.59 25.40 -10.29
C GLU A 58 7.34 24.53 -10.46
N ASP A 59 7.37 23.47 -11.28
CA ASP A 59 6.23 22.56 -11.39
C ASP A 59 6.52 21.20 -10.70
N PRO A 60 6.05 20.98 -9.45
CA PRO A 60 6.29 19.75 -8.70
C PRO A 60 5.65 18.50 -9.34
N ALA A 61 4.83 18.65 -10.39
CA ALA A 61 4.22 17.55 -11.14
C ALA A 61 4.93 17.22 -12.47
N ALA A 62 5.95 17.99 -12.88
CA ALA A 62 6.66 17.79 -14.15
C ALA A 62 7.38 16.42 -14.30
N PRO A 63 8.08 15.87 -13.30
CA PRO A 63 8.82 14.62 -13.49
C PRO A 63 7.89 13.39 -13.62
N GLU A 64 6.74 13.38 -12.95
CA GLU A 64 5.81 12.23 -12.99
C GLU A 64 5.08 12.10 -14.34
N ARG A 65 4.85 13.22 -15.03
CA ARG A 65 4.23 13.26 -16.37
C ARG A 65 5.18 12.84 -17.49
N LEU A 66 6.48 13.13 -17.36
CA LEU A 66 7.49 12.73 -18.35
C LEU A 66 7.92 11.26 -18.24
N LEU A 67 7.75 10.65 -17.07
CA LEU A 67 8.28 9.30 -16.77
C LEU A 67 7.26 8.15 -16.87
N ALA A 68 6.02 8.43 -17.30
CA ALA A 68 4.96 7.41 -17.47
C ALA A 68 5.18 6.43 -18.66
N GLY A 69 6.21 6.65 -19.48
CA GLY A 69 6.46 5.97 -20.77
C GLY A 69 7.58 4.92 -20.81
N GLY A 70 8.27 4.61 -19.71
CA GLY A 70 9.50 3.80 -19.71
C GLY A 70 9.43 2.44 -20.43
N ARG A 71 10.57 1.99 -20.98
CA ARG A 71 10.70 0.70 -21.68
C ARG A 71 10.69 -0.45 -20.67
N ALA A 72 9.94 -1.51 -20.95
CA ALA A 72 10.02 -2.74 -20.18
C ALA A 72 11.40 -3.41 -20.35
N LEU A 73 12.03 -3.80 -19.25
CA LEU A 73 13.34 -4.45 -19.22
C LEU A 73 13.29 -5.93 -19.58
N SER A 74 12.11 -6.54 -19.51
CA SER A 74 11.86 -7.89 -19.99
C SER A 74 10.86 -7.88 -21.15
N TRP A 75 11.16 -8.63 -22.20
CA TRP A 75 10.25 -8.87 -23.33
C TRP A 75 9.10 -9.82 -22.96
N ARG A 76 9.30 -10.64 -21.91
CA ARG A 76 8.29 -11.54 -21.36
C ARG A 76 7.77 -11.06 -20.01
N TRP A 77 6.56 -11.50 -19.69
CA TRP A 77 5.95 -11.33 -18.38
C TRP A 77 6.63 -12.21 -17.34
N LEU A 78 6.85 -11.67 -16.15
CA LEU A 78 7.57 -12.32 -15.07
C LEU A 78 6.65 -12.62 -13.90
N ARG A 79 7.02 -13.63 -13.10
CA ARG A 79 6.46 -13.80 -11.75
C ARG A 79 7.02 -12.72 -10.83
N ARG A 80 6.32 -12.43 -9.73
CA ARG A 80 6.71 -11.37 -8.77
C ARG A 80 8.18 -11.47 -8.34
N VAL A 81 8.60 -12.65 -7.88
CA VAL A 81 9.97 -12.90 -7.41
C VAL A 81 11.01 -12.67 -8.50
N GLU A 82 10.71 -13.01 -9.76
CA GLU A 82 11.62 -12.80 -10.88
C GLU A 82 11.73 -11.32 -11.24
N ALA A 83 10.62 -10.59 -11.21
CA ALA A 83 10.60 -9.14 -11.47
C ALA A 83 11.29 -8.34 -10.36
N GLU A 84 11.14 -8.74 -9.10
CA GLU A 84 11.86 -8.16 -7.95
C GLU A 84 13.37 -8.40 -8.07
N ARG A 85 13.79 -9.63 -8.43
CA ARG A 85 15.22 -9.91 -8.70
C ARG A 85 15.77 -9.08 -9.86
N LEU A 86 15.00 -8.92 -10.94
CA LEU A 86 15.37 -8.10 -12.08
C LEU A 86 15.52 -6.62 -11.68
N LEU A 87 14.59 -6.12 -10.86
CA LEU A 87 14.63 -4.75 -10.34
C LEU A 87 15.88 -4.52 -9.50
N ASP A 88 16.17 -5.42 -8.55
CA ASP A 88 17.33 -5.30 -7.67
C ASP A 88 18.65 -5.43 -8.47
N GLN A 89 18.69 -6.33 -9.45
CA GLN A 89 19.84 -6.45 -10.36
C GLN A 89 20.07 -5.15 -11.12
N ARG A 90 19.01 -4.58 -11.71
CA ARG A 90 19.12 -3.36 -12.49
C ARG A 90 19.51 -2.17 -11.62
N LEU A 91 18.97 -2.08 -10.42
CA LEU A 91 19.31 -1.04 -9.45
C LEU A 91 20.80 -1.09 -9.10
N ARG A 92 21.35 -2.29 -8.80
CA ARG A 92 22.79 -2.48 -8.58
C ARG A 92 23.62 -2.10 -9.81
N THR A 93 23.17 -2.44 -11.02
CA THR A 93 23.86 -2.04 -12.25
C THR A 93 23.89 -0.52 -12.41
N LEU A 94 22.79 0.19 -12.19
CA LEU A 94 22.77 1.65 -12.29
C LEU A 94 23.65 2.30 -11.21
N GLN A 95 23.64 1.77 -9.98
CA GLN A 95 24.53 2.23 -8.92
C GLN A 95 26.01 2.03 -9.28
N ALA A 96 26.37 0.87 -9.84
CA ALA A 96 27.73 0.61 -10.32
C ALA A 96 28.13 1.55 -11.48
N LEU A 97 27.16 2.03 -12.27
CA LEU A 97 27.37 3.02 -13.32
C LEU A 97 27.47 4.46 -12.80
N GLY A 98 27.44 4.66 -11.47
CA GLY A 98 27.55 5.98 -10.83
C GLY A 98 26.22 6.71 -10.64
N TYR A 99 25.08 6.05 -10.90
CA TYR A 99 23.79 6.61 -10.53
C TYR A 99 23.59 6.47 -9.03
N GLY A 100 23.59 7.60 -8.33
CA GLY A 100 23.04 7.67 -6.99
C GLY A 100 21.54 7.46 -7.06
N MET A 101 20.95 6.79 -6.06
CA MET A 101 19.53 7.02 -5.82
C MET A 101 19.38 8.51 -5.53
N VAL A 102 18.44 9.16 -6.22
CA VAL A 102 17.99 10.47 -5.76
C VAL A 102 17.29 10.17 -4.45
N ASP A 103 17.98 10.39 -3.33
CA ASP A 103 17.30 10.61 -2.07
C ASP A 103 16.24 11.66 -2.37
N ALA A 104 14.99 11.38 -2.01
CA ALA A 104 13.80 12.07 -2.46
C ALA A 104 13.67 13.51 -1.89
N THR A 105 14.76 14.27 -1.85
CA THR A 105 14.79 15.70 -1.69
C THR A 105 14.38 16.32 -3.03
N MET A 106 13.08 16.61 -3.13
CA MET A 106 12.44 17.74 -3.85
C MET A 106 10.96 17.41 -4.18
N SER A 107 10.23 16.84 -3.22
CA SER A 107 8.78 17.01 -3.00
C SER A 107 8.35 16.17 -1.77
N GLY A 108 8.51 16.74 -0.57
CA GLY A 108 7.81 16.29 0.64
C GLY A 108 8.25 14.99 1.35
N ARG A 109 9.25 14.24 0.87
CA ARG A 109 9.77 13.03 1.56
C ARG A 109 10.97 13.36 2.45
N GLY A 110 10.90 12.90 3.71
CA GLY A 110 11.92 13.09 4.74
C GLY A 110 11.36 13.03 6.16
N ARG A 111 10.10 13.46 6.36
CA ARG A 111 9.44 13.38 7.68
C ARG A 111 8.77 12.03 7.95
N TRP A 112 8.26 11.37 6.92
CA TRP A 112 7.36 10.21 7.05
C TRP A 112 7.94 8.90 6.53
N ASP A 113 9.21 8.89 6.12
CA ASP A 113 9.87 7.68 5.59
C ASP A 113 9.98 6.58 6.66
N TRP A 114 10.14 6.97 7.92
CA TRP A 114 10.09 6.03 9.05
C TRP A 114 8.72 5.37 9.19
N LEU A 115 7.62 6.07 8.88
CA LEU A 115 6.26 5.54 8.91
C LEU A 115 6.04 4.57 7.74
N TYR A 116 6.53 4.92 6.55
CA TYR A 116 6.55 4.03 5.40
C TYR A 116 7.33 2.74 5.71
N GLU A 117 8.51 2.86 6.32
CA GLU A 117 9.32 1.71 6.75
C GLU A 117 8.63 0.87 7.84
N LEU A 118 7.91 1.49 8.77
CA LEU A 118 7.17 0.78 9.81
C LEU A 118 5.98 0.01 9.23
N VAL A 119 5.21 0.63 8.34
CA VAL A 119 4.14 -0.05 7.59
C VAL A 119 4.73 -1.19 6.78
N ARG A 120 5.84 -0.97 6.06
CA ARG A 120 6.54 -2.00 5.29
C ARG A 120 7.01 -3.17 6.16
N ARG A 121 7.51 -2.92 7.37
CA ARG A 121 7.88 -3.97 8.32
C ARG A 121 6.65 -4.76 8.78
N GLY A 122 5.54 -4.08 9.07
CA GLY A 122 4.26 -4.73 9.39
C GLY A 122 3.65 -5.54 8.25
N LEU A 123 4.08 -5.29 7.00
CA LEU A 123 3.72 -6.06 5.81
C LEU A 123 4.59 -7.28 5.56
N ARG A 124 5.77 -7.37 6.19
CA ARG A 124 6.60 -8.57 6.10
C ARG A 124 6.13 -9.56 7.17
N PRO A 125 5.80 -10.81 6.83
CA PRO A 125 5.68 -11.84 7.85
C PRO A 125 7.02 -11.95 8.57
N GLY A 126 7.03 -11.71 9.89
CA GLY A 126 8.21 -11.87 10.72
C GLY A 126 8.75 -13.30 10.62
N PRO A 127 10.09 -13.49 10.58
CA PRO A 127 10.66 -14.82 10.70
C PRO A 127 10.56 -15.29 12.17
N SER A 128 9.70 -16.29 12.39
CA SER A 128 9.61 -17.23 13.52
C SER A 128 9.33 -16.76 14.96
N ASP A 129 8.42 -17.52 15.60
CA ASP A 129 8.42 -18.03 16.98
C ASP A 129 9.37 -17.36 17.99
N GLU A 130 8.79 -16.64 18.96
CA GLU A 130 9.10 -16.75 20.42
C GLU A 130 8.65 -15.54 21.27
N ALA A 131 7.96 -14.54 20.72
CA ALA A 131 7.25 -13.55 21.53
C ALA A 131 5.82 -13.34 20.99
N PRO A 132 4.83 -13.01 21.84
CA PRO A 132 3.54 -12.54 21.35
C PRO A 132 3.77 -11.21 20.63
N GLU A 133 4.03 -11.26 19.32
CA GLU A 133 4.15 -10.09 18.48
C GLU A 133 2.83 -9.34 18.52
N LEU A 134 2.85 -8.13 19.09
CA LEU A 134 1.73 -7.21 19.04
C LEU A 134 1.27 -7.08 17.58
N PRO A 135 -0.05 -7.09 17.30
CA PRO A 135 -0.56 -6.88 15.95
C PRO A 135 0.06 -5.62 15.35
N PRO A 136 0.50 -5.61 14.08
CA PRO A 136 1.25 -4.50 13.49
C PRO A 136 0.52 -3.15 13.55
N GLY A 137 -0.82 -3.16 13.55
CA GLY A 137 -1.65 -1.96 13.75
C GLY A 137 -1.61 -1.39 15.17
N GLN A 138 -1.38 -2.24 16.19
CA GLN A 138 -1.22 -1.82 17.58
C GLN A 138 0.18 -1.23 17.83
N ALA A 139 1.22 -1.90 17.32
CA ALA A 139 2.59 -1.36 17.38
C ALA A 139 2.72 0.01 16.67
N LEU A 140 2.05 0.17 15.53
CA LEU A 140 1.98 1.44 14.81
C LEU A 140 1.26 2.53 15.60
N ARG A 141 0.14 2.18 16.26
CA ARG A 141 -0.62 3.10 17.13
C ARG A 141 0.24 3.60 18.28
N ASP A 142 0.87 2.68 19.00
CA ASP A 142 1.70 3.03 20.14
C ASP A 142 2.89 3.90 19.71
N ALA A 143 3.49 3.61 18.55
CA ALA A 143 4.57 4.43 18.01
C ALA A 143 4.11 5.85 17.64
N LEU A 144 2.95 5.99 16.99
CA LEU A 144 2.40 7.29 16.59
C LEU A 144 1.89 8.11 17.77
N GLN A 145 1.29 7.48 18.78
CA GLN A 145 0.86 8.13 20.01
C GLN A 145 2.04 8.68 20.82
N ARG A 146 3.13 7.90 20.95
CA ARG A 146 4.36 8.36 21.62
C ARG A 146 4.99 9.59 20.97
N LEU A 147 4.76 9.79 19.69
CA LEU A 147 5.30 10.94 18.94
C LEU A 147 4.47 12.23 19.14
N GLY A 148 3.29 12.16 19.76
CA GLY A 148 2.48 13.34 20.10
C GLY A 148 2.07 14.18 18.89
N LEU A 149 1.89 13.56 17.73
CA LEU A 149 1.62 14.25 16.47
C LEU A 149 0.21 14.86 16.46
N SER A 150 0.07 16.05 15.88
CA SER A 150 -1.25 16.64 15.62
C SER A 150 -2.04 15.81 14.60
N ALA A 151 -3.38 15.88 14.65
CA ALA A 151 -4.24 15.22 13.66
C ALA A 151 -3.90 15.60 12.21
N SER A 152 -3.55 16.86 11.97
CA SER A 152 -3.09 17.33 10.65
C SER A 152 -1.82 16.62 10.19
N ALA A 153 -0.84 16.45 11.08
CA ALA A 153 0.40 15.74 10.77
C ALA A 153 0.17 14.24 10.54
N VAL A 154 -0.66 13.59 11.36
CA VAL A 154 -1.03 12.18 11.16
C VAL A 154 -1.69 11.99 9.79
N THR A 155 -2.64 12.86 9.45
CA THR A 155 -3.34 12.84 8.16
C THR A 155 -2.36 12.98 6.99
N GLU A 156 -1.43 13.93 7.07
CA GLU A 156 -0.40 14.14 6.05
C GLU A 156 0.51 12.92 5.89
N GLY A 157 0.97 12.33 7.01
CA GLY A 157 1.83 11.15 6.99
C GLY A 157 1.16 9.93 6.38
N VAL A 158 -0.09 9.65 6.78
CA VAL A 158 -0.87 8.54 6.22
C VAL A 158 -1.17 8.76 4.74
N ALA A 159 -1.55 9.97 4.34
CA ALA A 159 -1.81 10.31 2.95
C ALA A 159 -0.57 10.09 2.08
N THR A 160 0.60 10.50 2.58
CA THR A 160 1.89 10.28 1.94
C THR A 160 2.18 8.79 1.73
N VAL A 161 1.95 7.95 2.76
CA VAL A 161 2.20 6.50 2.67
C VAL A 161 1.28 5.83 1.64
N LEU A 162 0.01 6.21 1.61
CA LEU A 162 -0.98 5.66 0.68
C LEU A 162 -0.87 6.25 -0.74
N GLY A 163 -0.02 7.25 -0.96
CA GLY A 163 0.15 7.92 -2.25
C GLY A 163 -1.09 8.72 -2.68
N VAL A 164 -1.82 9.30 -1.73
CA VAL A 164 -3.03 10.11 -1.96
C VAL A 164 -2.89 11.51 -1.36
N SER A 165 -3.74 12.45 -1.75
CA SER A 165 -3.78 13.77 -1.10
C SER A 165 -4.41 13.69 0.30
N ALA A 166 -4.09 14.63 1.19
CA ALA A 166 -4.73 14.71 2.50
C ALA A 166 -6.26 14.88 2.40
N GLN A 167 -6.76 15.54 1.35
CA GLN A 167 -8.19 15.65 1.09
C GLN A 167 -8.79 14.30 0.68
N GLN A 168 -8.14 13.57 -0.23
CA GLN A 168 -8.56 12.22 -0.64
C GLN A 168 -8.50 11.22 0.51
N LEU A 169 -7.57 11.39 1.44
CA LEU A 169 -7.56 10.62 2.67
C LEU A 169 -8.78 10.96 3.53
N ARG A 170 -9.12 12.23 3.70
CA ARG A 170 -10.30 12.63 4.50
C ARG A 170 -11.60 12.17 3.87
N GLU A 171 -11.72 12.27 2.56
CA GLU A 171 -12.92 12.00 1.78
C GLU A 171 -12.60 10.97 0.67
N PRO A 172 -12.52 9.68 1.03
CA PRO A 172 -12.24 8.65 0.04
C PRO A 172 -13.43 8.44 -0.89
N ASP A 173 -13.14 8.24 -2.17
CA ASP A 173 -14.08 7.79 -3.19
C ASP A 173 -13.64 6.43 -3.78
N ALA A 174 -14.54 5.76 -4.50
CA ALA A 174 -14.24 4.46 -5.09
C ALA A 174 -12.97 4.45 -5.99
N PRO A 175 -12.73 5.48 -6.83
CA PRO A 175 -11.47 5.63 -7.57
C PRO A 175 -10.22 5.75 -6.69
N THR A 176 -10.30 6.45 -5.56
CA THR A 176 -9.19 6.58 -4.61
C THR A 176 -8.89 5.26 -3.95
N VAL A 177 -9.90 4.59 -3.41
CA VAL A 177 -9.73 3.28 -2.79
C VAL A 177 -9.10 2.29 -3.78
N ALA A 178 -9.60 2.24 -5.03
CA ALA A 178 -9.08 1.34 -6.06
C ALA A 178 -7.61 1.56 -6.47
N ARG A 179 -7.02 2.72 -6.14
CA ARG A 179 -5.62 3.04 -6.45
C ARG A 179 -4.67 2.71 -5.30
N VAL A 180 -5.20 2.59 -4.08
CA VAL A 180 -4.39 2.37 -2.88
C VAL A 180 -3.90 0.93 -2.80
N ASP A 181 -2.70 0.72 -2.26
CA ASP A 181 -2.21 -0.63 -1.99
C ASP A 181 -3.05 -1.28 -0.88
N PRO A 182 -3.75 -2.40 -1.15
CA PRO A 182 -4.59 -3.02 -0.15
C PRO A 182 -3.83 -3.57 1.06
N GLU A 183 -2.55 -3.93 0.88
CA GLU A 183 -1.69 -4.35 1.98
C GLU A 183 -1.45 -3.16 2.94
N GLN A 184 -1.04 -2.01 2.41
CA GLN A 184 -0.84 -0.80 3.20
C GLN A 184 -2.13 -0.34 3.89
N LEU A 185 -3.25 -0.37 3.16
CA LEU A 185 -4.56 -0.06 3.72
C LEU A 185 -4.89 -1.00 4.87
N GLY A 186 -4.61 -2.30 4.73
CA GLY A 186 -4.79 -3.29 5.78
C GLY A 186 -3.99 -3.02 7.06
N VAL A 187 -2.83 -2.38 6.96
CA VAL A 187 -2.02 -2.01 8.14
C VAL A 187 -2.48 -0.69 8.77
N LEU A 188 -2.79 0.30 7.93
CA LEU A 188 -3.07 1.66 8.38
C LEU A 188 -4.50 1.84 8.89
N LEU A 189 -5.45 1.07 8.36
CA LEU A 189 -6.86 1.28 8.65
C LEU A 189 -7.25 0.92 10.11
N PRO A 190 -6.72 -0.15 10.74
CA PRO A 190 -6.89 -0.37 12.18
C PRO A 190 -6.35 0.78 13.03
N PHE A 191 -5.23 1.38 12.62
CA PHE A 191 -4.68 2.55 13.30
C PHE A 191 -5.64 3.73 13.24
N LEU A 192 -6.20 4.03 12.06
CA LEU A 192 -7.14 5.15 11.89
C LEU A 192 -8.42 4.93 12.71
N VAL A 193 -9.05 3.76 12.59
CA VAL A 193 -10.34 3.44 13.24
C VAL A 193 -10.26 3.45 14.77
N GLU A 194 -9.14 3.01 15.32
CA GLU A 194 -8.93 2.89 16.75
C GLU A 194 -8.14 4.06 17.35
N HIS A 195 -7.95 5.12 16.58
CA HIS A 195 -7.27 6.33 17.04
C HIS A 195 -8.07 7.05 18.14
N GLU A 196 -7.36 7.62 19.10
CA GLU A 196 -7.96 8.39 20.21
C GLU A 196 -8.61 9.69 19.71
N ASP A 197 -7.92 10.40 18.81
CA ASP A 197 -8.46 11.59 18.16
C ASP A 197 -9.71 11.28 17.31
N PRO A 198 -10.86 11.95 17.56
CA PRO A 198 -12.10 11.69 16.85
C PRO A 198 -12.08 12.10 15.37
N GLU A 199 -11.24 13.06 14.96
CA GLU A 199 -11.09 13.44 13.56
C GLU A 199 -10.45 12.31 12.75
N ILE A 200 -9.32 11.78 13.23
CA ILE A 200 -8.60 10.66 12.59
C ILE A 200 -9.45 9.40 12.54
N ARG A 201 -10.18 9.14 13.60
CA ARG A 201 -11.15 8.06 13.69
C ARG A 201 -12.23 8.12 12.63
N ARG A 202 -12.84 9.30 12.43
CA ARG A 202 -13.85 9.50 11.38
C ARG A 202 -13.28 9.26 9.99
N ILE A 203 -12.00 9.59 9.77
CA ILE A 203 -11.32 9.24 8.52
C ILE A 203 -11.32 7.71 8.33
N GLY A 204 -10.86 6.94 9.32
CA GLY A 204 -10.85 5.48 9.24
C GLY A 204 -12.23 4.86 9.00
N GLU A 205 -13.26 5.35 9.71
CA GLU A 205 -14.66 4.91 9.54
C GLU A 205 -15.16 5.19 8.11
N ARG A 206 -14.90 6.38 7.56
CA ARG A 206 -15.25 6.71 6.16
C ARG A 206 -14.58 5.80 5.14
N TRP A 207 -13.34 5.38 5.38
CA TRP A 207 -12.66 4.43 4.50
C TRP A 207 -13.31 3.06 4.52
N ILE A 208 -13.74 2.56 5.68
CA ILE A 208 -14.50 1.30 5.77
C ILE A 208 -15.85 1.41 5.05
N ASP A 209 -16.53 2.53 5.24
CA ASP A 209 -17.85 2.78 4.65
C ASP A 209 -17.80 3.03 3.14
N CYS A 210 -16.64 3.44 2.62
CA CYS A 210 -16.46 3.67 1.19
C CYS A 210 -16.74 2.38 0.38
N PRO A 211 -17.55 2.47 -0.70
CA PRO A 211 -17.79 1.34 -1.58
C PRO A 211 -16.50 0.72 -2.11
N GLY A 212 -16.39 -0.61 -2.04
CA GLY A 212 -15.23 -1.34 -2.54
C GLY A 212 -14.07 -1.48 -1.57
N ALA A 213 -13.98 -0.68 -0.51
CA ALA A 213 -12.82 -0.71 0.40
C ALA A 213 -12.66 -2.04 1.13
N ALA A 214 -13.73 -2.54 1.74
CA ALA A 214 -13.71 -3.82 2.45
C ALA A 214 -13.33 -5.01 1.53
N PHE A 215 -13.63 -4.94 0.24
CA PHE A 215 -13.31 -5.97 -0.75
C PHE A 215 -11.87 -5.92 -1.26
N GLN A 216 -11.18 -4.80 -1.04
CA GLN A 216 -9.76 -4.71 -1.38
C GLN A 216 -8.88 -5.25 -0.26
N LEU A 217 -9.33 -5.14 0.99
CA LEU A 217 -8.58 -5.60 2.16
C LEU A 217 -8.23 -7.09 2.04
N PRO A 218 -7.01 -7.50 2.47
CA PRO A 218 -6.62 -8.90 2.48
C PRO A 218 -7.62 -9.74 3.30
N PRO A 219 -8.20 -10.83 2.76
CA PRO A 219 -9.21 -11.63 3.46
C PRO A 219 -8.74 -12.13 4.83
N ALA A 220 -7.47 -12.49 4.97
CA ALA A 220 -6.87 -12.91 6.24
C ALA A 220 -6.87 -11.79 7.29
N ALA A 221 -6.71 -10.53 6.89
CA ALA A 221 -6.78 -9.39 7.81
C ALA A 221 -8.24 -9.16 8.28
N VAL A 222 -9.19 -9.21 7.35
CA VAL A 222 -10.63 -9.09 7.63
C VAL A 222 -11.10 -10.22 8.56
N GLU A 223 -10.67 -11.45 8.31
CA GLU A 223 -10.96 -12.61 9.16
C GLU A 223 -10.47 -12.39 10.58
N ARG A 224 -9.20 -12.00 10.76
CA ARG A 224 -8.61 -11.75 12.08
C ARG A 224 -9.39 -10.67 12.85
N TRP A 225 -9.72 -9.55 12.22
CA TRP A 225 -10.49 -8.49 12.88
C TRP A 225 -11.90 -8.92 13.28
N LEU A 226 -12.54 -9.78 12.47
CA LEU A 226 -13.84 -10.34 12.80
C LEU A 226 -13.77 -11.41 13.89
N ALA A 227 -12.63 -12.07 14.07
CA ALA A 227 -12.41 -13.05 15.12
C ALA A 227 -12.22 -12.41 16.50
N GLU A 228 -11.42 -11.34 16.59
CA GLU A 228 -10.98 -10.68 17.82
C GLU A 228 -11.86 -9.51 18.24
N ALA A 229 -12.12 -9.31 19.54
CA ALA A 229 -12.84 -8.14 20.03
C ALA A 229 -12.10 -6.83 19.68
N GLY A 230 -12.84 -5.81 19.25
CA GLY A 230 -12.24 -4.57 18.74
C GLY A 230 -13.12 -3.85 17.73
N ARG A 231 -12.83 -2.57 17.50
CA ARG A 231 -13.70 -1.69 16.73
C ARG A 231 -13.74 -2.02 15.25
N MET A 232 -12.60 -2.48 14.71
CA MET A 232 -12.51 -2.97 13.34
C MET A 232 -13.52 -4.08 13.05
N GLY A 233 -13.62 -5.07 13.95
CA GLY A 233 -14.59 -6.15 13.81
C GLY A 233 -16.03 -5.68 14.00
N ASP A 234 -16.28 -4.66 14.82
CA ASP A 234 -17.63 -4.11 15.04
C ASP A 234 -18.15 -3.36 13.81
N LEU A 235 -17.28 -2.63 13.11
CA LEU A 235 -17.62 -1.97 11.85
C LEU A 235 -17.85 -2.98 10.71
N LEU A 236 -17.10 -4.08 10.68
CA LEU A 236 -17.20 -5.08 9.63
C LEU A 236 -18.30 -6.13 9.88
N ALA A 237 -18.67 -6.39 11.14
CA ALA A 237 -19.63 -7.42 11.52
C ALA A 237 -20.99 -7.32 10.79
N PRO A 238 -21.60 -6.14 10.61
CA PRO A 238 -22.85 -6.00 9.87
C PRO A 238 -22.74 -6.51 8.43
N ARG A 239 -21.57 -6.35 7.78
CA ARG A 239 -21.35 -6.74 6.38
C ARG A 239 -21.26 -8.25 6.18
N VAL A 240 -20.89 -9.02 7.21
CA VAL A 240 -20.75 -10.47 7.10
C VAL A 240 -22.07 -11.14 6.71
N ARG A 241 -23.19 -10.61 7.18
CA ARG A 241 -24.52 -11.16 6.87
C ARG A 241 -24.82 -11.14 5.37
N ASP A 242 -24.58 -10.01 4.72
CA ASP A 242 -24.99 -9.80 3.33
C ASP A 242 -23.87 -10.05 2.33
N GLN A 243 -22.61 -9.88 2.75
CA GLN A 243 -21.44 -9.87 1.87
C GLN A 243 -20.37 -10.89 2.29
N GLY A 244 -20.62 -11.71 3.31
CA GLY A 244 -19.63 -12.59 3.93
C GLY A 244 -18.90 -13.51 2.94
N LEU A 245 -19.62 -14.13 2.00
CA LEU A 245 -18.99 -15.01 1.01
C LEU A 245 -18.01 -14.27 0.09
N ALA A 246 -18.36 -13.06 -0.35
CA ALA A 246 -17.51 -12.24 -1.22
C ALA A 246 -16.33 -11.60 -0.46
N LEU A 247 -16.50 -11.31 0.83
CA LEU A 247 -15.45 -10.71 1.66
C LEU A 247 -14.40 -11.71 2.14
N LEU A 248 -14.80 -12.95 2.42
CA LEU A 248 -13.99 -13.91 3.18
C LEU A 248 -13.79 -15.26 2.48
N GLY A 249 -14.74 -15.68 1.64
CA GLY A 249 -14.76 -17.04 1.09
C GLY A 249 -15.21 -18.11 2.10
N PRO A 250 -15.46 -19.35 1.65
CA PRO A 250 -16.06 -20.40 2.45
C PRO A 250 -15.18 -20.86 3.63
N ASP A 251 -13.87 -20.97 3.44
CA ASP A 251 -12.96 -21.48 4.47
C ASP A 251 -12.84 -20.52 5.67
N ALA A 252 -12.76 -19.22 5.42
CA ALA A 252 -12.71 -18.21 6.47
C ALA A 252 -14.06 -18.11 7.21
N LEU A 253 -15.19 -18.26 6.51
CA LEU A 253 -16.50 -18.36 7.15
C LEU A 253 -16.59 -19.60 8.06
N LEU A 254 -16.06 -20.76 7.61
CA LEU A 254 -15.97 -21.96 8.44
C LEU A 254 -15.18 -21.71 9.72
N ARG A 255 -14.00 -21.08 9.62
CA ARG A 255 -13.19 -20.74 10.79
C ARG A 255 -13.93 -19.77 11.73
N LEU A 256 -14.45 -18.67 11.21
CA LEU A 256 -15.17 -17.66 12.00
C LEU A 256 -16.43 -18.21 12.69
N SER A 257 -17.13 -19.17 12.09
CA SER A 257 -18.29 -19.81 12.73
C SER A 257 -17.92 -20.52 14.04
N ARG A 258 -16.66 -20.96 14.17
CA ARG A 258 -16.12 -21.68 15.33
C ARG A 258 -15.36 -20.78 16.29
N SER A 259 -14.57 -19.83 15.77
CA SER A 259 -13.57 -19.09 16.55
C SER A 259 -13.95 -17.64 16.87
N SER A 260 -14.90 -17.03 16.16
CA SER A 260 -15.18 -15.61 16.36
C SER A 260 -15.74 -15.36 17.76
N SER A 261 -15.19 -14.39 18.47
CA SER A 261 -15.71 -13.92 19.76
C SER A 261 -17.10 -13.29 19.64
N ARG A 262 -17.49 -12.82 18.44
CA ARG A 262 -18.76 -12.10 18.18
C ARG A 262 -19.92 -13.03 17.81
N PRO A 263 -20.99 -13.11 18.63
CA PRO A 263 -22.16 -13.93 18.31
C PRO A 263 -22.86 -13.57 16.98
N PRO A 264 -22.99 -12.29 16.56
CA PRO A 264 -23.55 -11.94 15.26
C PRO A 264 -22.74 -12.50 14.07
N VAL A 265 -21.40 -12.42 14.14
CA VAL A 265 -20.50 -12.91 13.10
C VAL A 265 -20.57 -14.44 13.00
N ARG A 266 -20.50 -15.15 14.14
CA ARG A 266 -20.63 -16.62 14.16
C ARG A 266 -21.93 -17.08 13.50
N ARG A 267 -23.05 -16.46 13.85
CA ARG A 267 -24.37 -16.79 13.29
C ARG A 267 -24.44 -16.52 11.80
N ALA A 268 -23.96 -15.37 11.34
CA ALA A 268 -23.94 -15.02 9.92
C ALA A 268 -23.06 -15.99 9.12
N ALA A 269 -21.89 -16.36 9.65
CA ALA A 269 -21.00 -17.32 9.01
C ALA A 269 -21.63 -18.72 8.91
N ALA A 270 -22.25 -19.21 9.98
CA ALA A 270 -22.98 -20.48 9.97
C ALA A 270 -24.15 -20.48 8.97
N GLN A 271 -24.89 -19.37 8.85
CA GLN A 271 -25.96 -19.23 7.85
C GLN A 271 -25.45 -19.31 6.42
N TRP A 272 -24.28 -18.72 6.12
CA TRP A 272 -23.67 -18.85 4.79
C TRP A 272 -23.26 -20.29 4.49
N LEU A 273 -22.62 -20.98 5.45
CA LEU A 273 -22.19 -22.36 5.26
C LEU A 273 -23.38 -23.31 5.03
N ALA A 274 -24.47 -23.13 5.77
CA ALA A 274 -25.70 -23.91 5.59
C ALA A 274 -26.38 -23.71 4.23
N ARG A 275 -26.08 -22.62 3.50
CA ARG A 275 -26.58 -22.39 2.14
C ARG A 275 -25.69 -23.02 1.06
N LEU A 276 -24.47 -23.39 1.41
CA LEU A 276 -23.48 -23.98 0.49
C LEU A 276 -23.47 -25.52 0.54
N THR A 277 -24.10 -26.10 1.56
CA THR A 277 -24.33 -27.54 1.74
C THR A 277 -25.71 -27.94 1.25
#